data_AF-A0A255DLX4-F1
#
_entry.id   AF-A0A255DLX4-F1
#
_cell.length_a   1.000
_cell.length_b   1.000
_cell.length_c   1.000
_cell.angle_alpha   90.00
_cell.angle_beta   90.00
_cell.angle_gamma   90.00
#
_symmetry.space_group_name_H-M   'P 1'
#
loop_
_entity.id
_entity.type
_entity.pdbx_description
1 polymer ?
#
loop_
_entity_poly.entity_id
_entity_poly.type
_entity_poly.pdbx_seq_one_letter_code
_entity_poly.pdbx_strand_id
1 'polypeptide(L)'
;MCIGGPLIALSIGAPTALASPSAGSGGAHTPGASAVHTHAAAETQPSTPNFAMSFNGVSLYQSGTATATSTRGFNLAVAGAGSSAYAGGGLFDVAVADKNSTATASGGILNYADAENNSTATAQDGTFVVARARNGSTAMITGGRLNIADANNGSSATVSGGSSNTATADGAGSVAFAGNGNNNTATASCGFKADASGGNNLVVTQPGGSCP
;
A
#
# COMPACT_ATOMS: atom_id res chain seq x y z
N MET A 1 -24.81 -31.46 6.28
CA MET A 1 -23.57 -31.08 5.57
C MET A 1 -23.94 -29.95 4.62
N CYS A 2 -23.79 -28.70 5.04
CA CYS A 2 -24.14 -27.52 4.26
C CYS A 2 -22.84 -26.81 3.88
N ILE A 3 -22.50 -26.83 2.60
CA ILE A 3 -21.36 -26.09 2.05
C ILE A 3 -21.94 -24.77 1.51
N GLY A 4 -21.84 -23.71 2.29
CA GLY A 4 -22.16 -22.35 1.87
C GLY A 4 -20.86 -21.58 1.67
N GLY A 5 -20.42 -21.43 0.42
CA GLY A 5 -19.32 -20.53 0.07
C GLY A 5 -19.81 -19.09 -0.09
N PRO A 6 -19.01 -18.07 0.27
CA PRO A 6 -19.42 -16.68 0.09
C PRO A 6 -19.30 -16.25 -1.39
N LEU A 7 -20.37 -15.63 -1.89
CA LEU A 7 -20.36 -14.86 -3.13
C LEU A 7 -19.65 -13.53 -2.89
N ILE A 8 -18.56 -13.26 -3.61
CA ILE A 8 -17.94 -11.93 -3.66
C ILE A 8 -18.58 -11.17 -4.82
N ALA A 9 -19.40 -10.16 -4.50
CA ALA A 9 -19.98 -9.25 -5.48
C ALA A 9 -19.01 -8.09 -5.74
N LEU A 10 -18.52 -7.99 -6.98
CA LEU A 10 -17.69 -6.90 -7.46
C LEU A 10 -18.59 -5.83 -8.09
N SER A 11 -18.93 -4.77 -7.35
CA SER A 11 -19.69 -3.64 -7.88
C SER A 11 -18.75 -2.63 -8.54
N ILE A 12 -18.79 -2.60 -9.88
CA ILE A 12 -18.11 -1.60 -10.70
C ILE A 12 -19.04 -0.38 -10.80
N GLY A 13 -18.73 0.70 -10.08
CA GLY A 13 -19.46 1.97 -10.18
C GLY A 13 -19.20 2.65 -11.53
N ALA A 14 -20.27 3.06 -12.21
CA ALA A 14 -20.22 3.71 -13.52
C ALA A 14 -19.60 5.13 -13.43
N PRO A 15 -18.89 5.60 -14.48
CA PRO A 15 -18.40 6.97 -14.53
C PRO A 15 -19.56 7.94 -14.81
N THR A 16 -19.71 8.96 -13.98
CA THR A 16 -20.57 10.12 -14.23
C THR A 16 -19.93 11.03 -15.28
N ALA A 17 -20.64 11.28 -16.37
CA ALA A 17 -20.20 12.18 -17.44
C ALA A 17 -20.31 13.65 -17.02
N LEU A 18 -19.28 14.44 -17.32
CA LEU A 18 -19.30 15.91 -17.23
C LEU A 18 -20.25 16.49 -18.28
N ALA A 19 -21.20 17.33 -17.85
CA ALA A 19 -21.93 18.22 -18.74
C ALA A 19 -21.13 19.51 -18.96
N SER A 20 -20.97 19.92 -20.23
CA SER A 20 -20.39 21.20 -20.64
C SER A 20 -21.34 22.38 -20.35
N PRO A 21 -20.82 23.60 -20.09
CA PRO A 21 -21.67 24.77 -19.88
C PRO A 21 -22.20 25.33 -21.21
N SER A 22 -23.48 25.73 -21.22
CA SER A 22 -24.11 26.48 -22.32
C SER A 22 -24.04 28.00 -22.05
N ALA A 23 -24.13 28.76 -23.14
CA ALA A 23 -23.73 30.16 -23.28
C ALA A 23 -24.73 31.21 -22.71
N GLY A 24 -24.23 32.43 -22.46
CA GLY A 24 -24.78 33.61 -23.14
C GLY A 24 -25.32 34.80 -22.32
N SER A 25 -24.57 35.91 -22.42
CA SER A 25 -25.02 37.30 -22.65
C SER A 25 -25.37 38.27 -21.49
N GLY A 26 -24.62 39.39 -21.44
CA GLY A 26 -25.16 40.74 -21.65
C GLY A 26 -25.54 41.62 -20.44
N GLY A 27 -24.81 42.73 -20.25
CA GLY A 27 -25.34 43.93 -19.58
C GLY A 27 -24.32 44.79 -18.83
N ALA A 28 -23.97 45.96 -19.36
CA ALA A 28 -23.12 46.97 -18.72
C ALA A 28 -23.95 48.02 -17.96
N HIS A 29 -23.51 48.45 -16.77
CA HIS A 29 -23.79 49.76 -16.15
C HIS A 29 -22.81 50.03 -14.96
N THR A 30 -22.25 51.23 -14.89
CA THR A 30 -21.39 51.81 -13.82
C THR A 30 -22.07 53.07 -13.22
N PRO A 31 -21.60 53.66 -12.10
CA PRO A 31 -21.08 53.12 -10.84
C PRO A 31 -21.78 53.74 -9.59
N GLY A 32 -21.83 53.04 -8.45
CA GLY A 32 -22.41 53.57 -7.21
C GLY A 32 -21.82 52.89 -5.96
N ALA A 33 -21.34 53.70 -5.03
CA ALA A 33 -20.58 53.29 -3.85
C ALA A 33 -21.40 52.49 -2.83
N SER A 34 -20.90 51.30 -2.47
CA SER A 34 -20.92 50.72 -1.12
C SER A 34 -20.05 49.47 -1.14
N ALA A 35 -18.89 49.55 -0.48
CA ALA A 35 -17.99 48.41 -0.30
C ALA A 35 -18.60 47.42 0.70
N VAL A 36 -19.46 46.55 0.19
CA VAL A 36 -19.75 45.26 0.82
C VAL A 36 -18.68 44.32 0.29
N HIS A 37 -17.73 43.94 1.13
CA HIS A 37 -16.87 42.79 0.87
C HIS A 37 -17.74 41.53 0.92
N THR A 38 -18.42 41.25 -0.18
CA THR A 38 -18.91 39.90 -0.46
C THR A 38 -17.67 39.06 -0.71
N HIS A 39 -17.30 38.23 0.26
CA HIS A 39 -16.40 37.11 0.01
C HIS A 39 -17.03 36.28 -1.10
N ALA A 40 -16.53 36.44 -2.33
CA ALA A 40 -16.71 35.46 -3.38
C ALA A 40 -16.27 34.13 -2.76
N ALA A 41 -17.21 33.19 -2.64
CA ALA A 41 -16.90 31.84 -2.22
C ALA A 41 -15.74 31.37 -3.10
N ALA A 42 -14.60 31.09 -2.47
CA ALA A 42 -13.50 30.45 -3.15
C ALA A 42 -14.06 29.16 -3.72
N GLU A 43 -14.34 29.16 -5.02
CA GLU A 43 -14.67 27.96 -5.75
C GLU A 43 -13.49 27.02 -5.52
N THR A 44 -13.72 25.98 -4.72
CA THR A 44 -12.72 24.98 -4.38
C THR A 44 -12.17 24.46 -5.71
N GLN A 45 -10.96 24.91 -6.08
CA GLN A 45 -10.24 24.39 -7.22
C GLN A 45 -10.29 22.87 -7.12
N PRO A 46 -10.70 22.14 -8.18
CA PRO A 46 -10.65 20.69 -8.14
C PRO A 46 -9.22 20.32 -7.77
N SER A 47 -9.05 19.70 -6.61
CA SER A 47 -7.73 19.33 -6.13
C SER A 47 -7.10 18.44 -7.20
N THR A 48 -5.97 18.88 -7.75
CA THR A 48 -5.22 18.06 -8.69
C THR A 48 -5.02 16.69 -8.04
N PRO A 49 -5.39 15.59 -8.72
CA PRO A 49 -5.30 14.27 -8.10
C PRO A 49 -3.86 14.02 -7.66
N ASN A 50 -3.70 13.56 -6.42
CA ASN A 50 -2.40 13.26 -5.86
C ASN A 50 -2.06 11.80 -6.21
N PHE A 51 -1.41 11.59 -7.34
CA PHE A 51 -1.25 10.28 -7.95
C PHE A 51 -0.01 10.23 -8.85
N ALA A 52 0.70 9.11 -8.84
CA ALA A 52 1.83 8.84 -9.70
C ALA A 52 1.86 7.37 -10.13
N MET A 53 2.32 7.13 -11.36
CA MET A 53 2.49 5.81 -11.93
C MET A 53 3.75 5.76 -12.79
N SER A 54 4.53 4.70 -12.62
CA SER A 54 5.70 4.41 -13.44
C SER A 54 5.73 2.94 -13.83
N PHE A 55 6.09 2.66 -15.08
CA PHE A 55 6.20 1.30 -15.59
C PHE A 55 7.47 1.14 -16.42
N ASN A 56 8.22 0.08 -16.13
CA ASN A 56 9.39 -0.37 -16.87
C ASN A 56 10.43 0.74 -17.15
N GLY A 57 10.66 1.64 -16.19
CA GLY A 57 11.60 2.76 -16.35
C GLY A 57 11.01 4.04 -16.93
N VAL A 58 9.69 4.08 -17.19
CA VAL A 58 9.00 5.23 -17.77
C VAL A 58 7.97 5.76 -16.79
N SER A 59 8.05 7.04 -16.43
CA SER A 59 6.97 7.72 -15.69
C SER A 59 5.79 7.95 -16.64
N LEU A 60 4.64 7.36 -16.30
CA LEU A 60 3.41 7.46 -17.11
C LEU A 60 2.54 8.62 -16.64
N TYR A 61 2.53 8.88 -15.34
CA TYR A 61 1.76 9.95 -14.74
C TYR A 61 2.39 10.40 -13.43
N GLN A 62 2.35 11.69 -13.13
CA GLN A 62 2.72 12.23 -11.82
C GLN A 62 2.03 13.57 -11.59
N SER A 63 1.33 13.68 -10.46
CA SER A 63 0.63 14.88 -10.02
C SER A 63 0.59 14.94 -8.49
N GLY A 64 0.61 16.14 -7.94
CA GLY A 64 0.65 16.37 -6.49
C GLY A 64 1.98 15.96 -5.88
N THR A 65 1.92 15.38 -4.68
CA THR A 65 3.09 14.98 -3.88
C THR A 65 3.43 13.50 -4.00
N ALA A 66 2.60 12.69 -4.67
CA ALA A 66 2.85 11.28 -4.89
C ALA A 66 4.04 11.07 -5.83
N THR A 67 4.83 10.03 -5.55
CA THR A 67 6.01 9.66 -6.34
C THR A 67 5.98 8.18 -6.66
N ALA A 68 6.15 7.83 -7.92
CA ALA A 68 6.22 6.45 -8.37
C ALA A 68 7.42 6.30 -9.30
N THR A 69 8.33 5.39 -8.95
CA THR A 69 9.55 5.14 -9.73
C THR A 69 9.67 3.66 -10.02
N SER A 70 9.79 3.31 -11.30
CA SER A 70 10.15 1.97 -11.73
C SER A 70 11.49 1.97 -12.47
N THR A 71 12.21 0.86 -12.43
CA THR A 71 13.36 0.62 -13.32
C THR A 71 12.98 -0.37 -14.43
N ARG A 72 13.85 -0.53 -15.45
CA ARG A 72 13.66 -1.55 -16.48
C ARG A 72 13.60 -2.95 -15.86
N GLY A 73 12.82 -3.83 -16.47
CA GLY A 73 12.58 -5.19 -15.97
C GLY A 73 11.10 -5.55 -15.86
N PHE A 74 10.21 -4.81 -16.54
CA PHE A 74 8.75 -4.96 -16.42
C PHE A 74 8.21 -4.63 -15.02
N ASN A 75 8.90 -3.74 -14.30
CA ASN A 75 8.52 -3.32 -12.95
C ASN A 75 7.39 -2.27 -13.00
N LEU A 76 6.50 -2.28 -12.00
CA LEU A 76 5.38 -1.36 -11.87
C LEU A 76 5.40 -0.67 -10.50
N ALA A 77 5.38 0.66 -10.48
CA ALA A 77 5.20 1.45 -9.28
C ALA A 77 3.95 2.33 -9.39
N VAL A 78 3.12 2.34 -8.34
CA VAL A 78 1.89 3.14 -8.24
C VAL A 78 1.83 3.80 -6.88
N ALA A 79 1.66 5.13 -6.84
CA ALA A 79 1.56 5.88 -5.60
C ALA A 79 0.37 6.85 -5.61
N GLY A 80 -0.36 6.93 -4.51
CA GLY A 80 -1.48 7.84 -4.29
C GLY A 80 -1.34 8.68 -3.02
N ALA A 81 -2.03 9.80 -2.96
CA ALA A 81 -2.23 10.61 -1.74
C ALA A 81 -0.93 10.85 -0.93
N GLY A 82 0.10 11.39 -1.57
CA GLY A 82 1.37 11.76 -0.92
C GLY A 82 2.31 10.59 -0.64
N SER A 83 2.03 9.43 -1.21
CA SER A 83 2.84 8.23 -1.02
C SER A 83 4.04 8.14 -1.96
N SER A 84 4.94 7.21 -1.64
CA SER A 84 6.10 6.86 -2.47
C SER A 84 6.08 5.37 -2.80
N ALA A 85 6.19 5.04 -4.08
CA ALA A 85 6.31 3.67 -4.54
C ALA A 85 7.58 3.50 -5.40
N TYR A 86 8.37 2.48 -5.09
CA TYR A 86 9.56 2.10 -5.85
C TYR A 86 9.52 0.62 -6.24
N ALA A 87 9.64 0.35 -7.53
CA ALA A 87 9.73 -1.01 -8.09
C ALA A 87 10.97 -1.16 -8.98
N GLY A 88 12.00 -1.86 -8.54
CA GLY A 88 13.21 -1.96 -9.37
C GLY A 88 14.40 -2.70 -8.81
N GLY A 89 15.42 -2.88 -9.66
CA GLY A 89 16.59 -3.70 -9.33
C GLY A 89 16.39 -5.21 -9.56
N GLY A 90 15.16 -5.64 -9.86
CA GLY A 90 14.79 -7.00 -10.25
C GLY A 90 13.95 -7.03 -11.53
N LEU A 91 13.19 -8.11 -11.68
CA LEU A 91 12.25 -8.32 -12.78
C LEU A 91 10.81 -8.47 -12.25
N PHE A 92 9.87 -7.80 -12.89
CA PHE A 92 8.43 -7.85 -12.62
C PHE A 92 8.05 -7.45 -11.18
N ASP A 93 8.84 -6.60 -10.54
CA ASP A 93 8.54 -6.08 -9.21
C ASP A 93 7.32 -5.15 -9.26
N VAL A 94 6.50 -5.19 -8.23
CA VAL A 94 5.30 -4.35 -8.09
C VAL A 94 5.30 -3.66 -6.73
N ALA A 95 5.23 -2.33 -6.74
CA ALA A 95 5.09 -1.53 -5.54
C ALA A 95 3.86 -0.63 -5.63
N VAL A 96 2.99 -0.71 -4.62
CA VAL A 96 1.77 0.09 -4.51
C VAL A 96 1.74 0.78 -3.15
N ALA A 97 1.62 2.10 -3.14
CA ALA A 97 1.57 2.88 -1.91
C ALA A 97 0.42 3.90 -1.93
N ASP A 98 -0.38 3.96 -0.86
CA ASP A 98 -1.49 4.92 -0.76
C ASP A 98 -1.60 5.57 0.64
N LYS A 99 -2.13 6.80 0.69
CA LYS A 99 -2.35 7.61 1.90
C LYS A 99 -1.08 7.76 2.76
N ASN A 100 -0.12 8.55 2.29
CA ASN A 100 1.17 8.84 2.95
C ASN A 100 2.00 7.57 3.29
N SER A 101 1.98 6.57 2.42
CA SER A 101 2.68 5.31 2.64
C SER A 101 3.93 5.17 1.78
N THR A 102 4.76 4.19 2.12
CA THR A 102 5.96 3.85 1.33
C THR A 102 5.96 2.37 0.98
N ALA A 103 6.00 2.06 -0.32
CA ALA A 103 6.14 0.69 -0.80
C ALA A 103 7.42 0.54 -1.62
N THR A 104 8.23 -0.45 -1.29
CA THR A 104 9.49 -0.77 -1.98
C THR A 104 9.50 -2.23 -2.35
N ALA A 105 9.42 -2.54 -3.64
CA ALA A 105 9.68 -3.86 -4.19
C ALA A 105 10.98 -3.79 -4.99
N SER A 106 12.01 -4.54 -4.59
CA SER A 106 13.31 -4.42 -5.24
C SER A 106 14.15 -5.67 -5.26
N GLY A 107 15.02 -5.77 -6.25
CA GLY A 107 15.90 -6.93 -6.42
C GLY A 107 15.11 -8.19 -6.78
N GLY A 108 15.80 -9.26 -7.19
CA GLY A 108 15.16 -10.55 -7.41
C GLY A 108 14.08 -10.56 -8.50
N ILE A 109 12.99 -11.32 -8.28
CA ILE A 109 11.93 -11.54 -9.28
C ILE A 109 10.55 -11.53 -8.60
N LEU A 110 9.61 -10.76 -9.14
CA LEU A 110 8.19 -10.75 -8.74
C LEU A 110 8.03 -10.43 -7.26
N ASN A 111 8.76 -9.44 -6.74
CA ASN A 111 8.53 -8.94 -5.40
C ASN A 111 7.31 -8.01 -5.40
N TYR A 112 6.45 -8.16 -4.40
CA TYR A 112 5.25 -7.35 -4.24
C TYR A 112 5.28 -6.61 -2.91
N ALA A 113 5.21 -5.29 -2.96
CA ALA A 113 5.09 -4.42 -1.78
C ALA A 113 3.81 -3.59 -1.87
N ASP A 114 2.98 -3.66 -0.84
CA ASP A 114 1.70 -2.92 -0.73
C ASP A 114 1.62 -2.22 0.62
N ALA A 115 1.57 -0.88 0.59
CA ALA A 115 1.56 -0.04 1.79
C ALA A 115 0.39 0.94 1.79
N GLU A 116 -0.45 0.89 2.82
CA GLU A 116 -1.65 1.73 2.91
C GLU A 116 -1.76 2.44 4.26
N ASN A 117 -2.22 3.70 4.22
CA ASN A 117 -2.57 4.50 5.40
C ASN A 117 -1.41 4.64 6.41
N ASN A 118 -0.43 5.49 6.07
CA ASN A 118 0.77 5.77 6.86
C ASN A 118 1.64 4.53 7.14
N SER A 119 1.72 3.60 6.19
CA SER A 119 2.42 2.32 6.38
C SER A 119 3.69 2.21 5.53
N THR A 120 4.54 1.24 5.87
CA THR A 120 5.74 0.92 5.09
C THR A 120 5.79 -0.57 4.75
N ALA A 121 5.84 -0.90 3.46
CA ALA A 121 6.01 -2.26 2.98
C ALA A 121 7.28 -2.39 2.15
N THR A 122 8.12 -3.36 2.48
CA THR A 122 9.43 -3.57 1.86
C THR A 122 9.60 -5.04 1.50
N ALA A 123 9.72 -5.34 0.21
CA ALA A 123 9.96 -6.67 -0.34
C ALA A 123 11.26 -6.63 -1.15
N GLN A 124 12.35 -7.19 -0.60
CA GLN A 124 13.68 -7.08 -1.19
C GLN A 124 14.31 -8.43 -1.50
N ASP A 125 15.07 -8.50 -2.60
CA ASP A 125 15.96 -9.61 -2.98
C ASP A 125 15.30 -11.00 -3.00
N GLY A 126 13.98 -11.03 -3.14
CA GLY A 126 13.18 -12.23 -3.08
C GLY A 126 12.88 -12.86 -4.44
N THR A 127 12.17 -13.98 -4.40
CA THR A 127 11.50 -14.56 -5.56
C THR A 127 10.06 -14.87 -5.18
N PHE A 128 9.11 -14.14 -5.75
CA PHE A 128 7.69 -14.19 -5.36
C PHE A 128 7.47 -13.94 -3.85
N VAL A 129 7.98 -12.84 -3.33
CA VAL A 129 7.73 -12.46 -1.92
C VAL A 129 6.72 -11.31 -1.84
N VAL A 130 5.94 -11.29 -0.76
CA VAL A 130 4.80 -10.38 -0.61
C VAL A 130 4.87 -9.67 0.74
N ALA A 131 5.19 -8.38 0.75
CA ALA A 131 5.13 -7.52 1.94
C ALA A 131 3.89 -6.63 1.87
N ARG A 132 3.02 -6.67 2.89
CA ARG A 132 1.80 -5.87 2.97
C ARG A 132 1.72 -5.17 4.33
N ALA A 133 1.58 -3.87 4.33
CA ALA A 133 1.50 -3.06 5.55
C ALA A 133 0.32 -2.10 5.50
N ARG A 134 -0.56 -2.13 6.51
CA ARG A 134 -1.75 -1.29 6.57
C ARG A 134 -1.92 -0.61 7.92
N ASN A 135 -2.52 0.59 7.91
CA ASN A 135 -2.92 1.34 9.10
C ASN A 135 -1.76 1.58 10.09
N GLY A 136 -0.73 2.30 9.66
CA GLY A 136 0.41 2.65 10.51
C GLY A 136 1.40 1.50 10.76
N SER A 137 1.41 0.48 9.89
CA SER A 137 2.18 -0.75 10.13
C SER A 137 3.45 -0.83 9.28
N THR A 138 4.31 -1.79 9.62
CA THR A 138 5.54 -2.09 8.85
C THR A 138 5.61 -3.57 8.48
N ALA A 139 5.74 -3.87 7.20
CA ALA A 139 5.98 -5.23 6.71
C ALA A 139 7.31 -5.29 5.94
N MET A 140 8.17 -6.23 6.29
CA MET A 140 9.50 -6.35 5.69
C MET A 140 9.85 -7.79 5.33
N ILE A 141 10.39 -7.98 4.13
CA ILE A 141 11.00 -9.23 3.69
C ILE A 141 12.38 -8.93 3.12
N THR A 142 13.39 -9.62 3.63
CA THR A 142 14.76 -9.59 3.11
C THR A 142 15.13 -10.95 2.54
N GLY A 143 14.91 -11.11 1.24
CA GLY A 143 15.30 -12.27 0.45
C GLY A 143 14.39 -13.50 0.59
N GLY A 144 14.86 -14.59 -0.01
CA GLY A 144 14.18 -15.88 0.01
C GLY A 144 13.12 -16.03 -1.08
N ARG A 145 12.23 -17.01 -0.90
CA ARG A 145 11.24 -17.37 -1.93
C ARG A 145 9.87 -17.67 -1.31
N LEU A 146 8.79 -17.20 -1.94
CA LEU A 146 7.40 -17.45 -1.48
C LEU A 146 7.13 -17.00 -0.03
N ASN A 147 7.85 -15.99 0.43
CA ASN A 147 7.71 -15.45 1.77
C ASN A 147 6.58 -14.41 1.81
N ILE A 148 5.88 -14.34 2.94
CA ILE A 148 4.78 -13.39 3.16
C ILE A 148 5.00 -12.65 4.49
N ALA A 149 4.97 -11.33 4.46
CA ALA A 149 4.92 -10.47 5.64
C ALA A 149 3.65 -9.62 5.56
N ASP A 150 2.75 -9.76 6.52
CA ASP A 150 1.49 -9.00 6.58
C ASP A 150 1.35 -8.32 7.94
N ALA A 151 1.32 -6.99 7.94
CA ALA A 151 1.23 -6.18 9.16
C ALA A 151 0.03 -5.24 9.07
N ASN A 152 -0.80 -5.24 10.10
CA ASN A 152 -1.97 -4.36 10.19
C ASN A 152 -2.10 -3.68 11.57
N ASN A 153 -2.74 -2.51 11.59
CA ASN A 153 -3.13 -1.77 12.79
C ASN A 153 -1.98 -1.42 13.75
N GLY A 154 -0.92 -0.77 13.25
CA GLY A 154 0.21 -0.33 14.07
C GLY A 154 1.16 -1.46 14.50
N SER A 155 1.29 -2.49 13.67
CA SER A 155 2.09 -3.69 13.96
C SER A 155 3.32 -3.82 13.06
N SER A 156 4.15 -4.83 13.34
CA SER A 156 5.33 -5.16 12.56
C SER A 156 5.40 -6.65 12.20
N ALA A 157 5.48 -6.95 10.90
CA ALA A 157 5.71 -8.31 10.40
C ALA A 157 7.02 -8.35 9.62
N THR A 158 7.91 -9.27 9.98
CA THR A 158 9.21 -9.40 9.33
C THR A 158 9.51 -10.85 8.96
N VAL A 159 9.97 -11.06 7.73
CA VAL A 159 10.55 -12.33 7.27
C VAL A 159 12.00 -12.13 6.86
N SER A 160 12.89 -13.01 7.31
CA SER A 160 14.30 -13.01 6.89
C SER A 160 14.62 -14.29 6.10
N GLY A 161 14.86 -14.14 4.80
CA GLY A 161 15.33 -15.21 3.91
C GLY A 161 14.49 -16.48 3.87
N GLY A 162 15.11 -17.57 3.42
CA GLY A 162 14.49 -18.90 3.43
C GLY A 162 13.43 -19.14 2.36
N SER A 163 12.53 -20.09 2.58
CA SER A 163 11.38 -20.32 1.68
C SER A 163 10.07 -20.56 2.42
N SER A 164 8.98 -20.02 1.88
CA SER A 164 7.61 -20.26 2.36
C SER A 164 7.39 -19.85 3.82
N ASN A 165 8.12 -18.85 4.30
CA ASN A 165 7.95 -18.30 5.65
C ASN A 165 6.83 -17.25 5.66
N THR A 166 6.02 -17.25 6.71
CA THR A 166 4.90 -16.33 6.88
C THR A 166 5.00 -15.62 8.23
N ALA A 167 5.02 -14.29 8.22
CA ALA A 167 4.89 -13.45 9.40
C ALA A 167 3.59 -12.62 9.29
N THR A 168 2.70 -12.75 10.27
CA THR A 168 1.44 -12.02 10.34
C THR A 168 1.36 -11.28 11.66
N ALA A 169 1.25 -9.96 11.64
CA ALA A 169 1.08 -9.13 12.83
C ALA A 169 -0.18 -8.28 12.73
N ASP A 170 -1.01 -8.28 13.78
CA ASP A 170 -2.25 -7.47 13.82
C ASP A 170 -2.47 -6.81 15.18
N GLY A 171 -2.64 -5.49 15.18
CA GLY A 171 -2.91 -4.72 16.39
C GLY A 171 -1.67 -4.00 16.92
N ALA A 172 -1.93 -2.92 17.65
CA ALA A 172 -0.91 -1.96 18.02
C ALA A 172 0.20 -2.63 18.85
N GLY A 173 1.44 -2.51 18.38
CA GLY A 173 2.61 -3.09 19.04
C GLY A 173 2.83 -4.58 18.81
N SER A 174 1.96 -5.26 18.03
CA SER A 174 2.17 -6.67 17.68
C SER A 174 3.42 -6.83 16.82
N VAL A 175 4.24 -7.84 17.10
CA VAL A 175 5.48 -8.12 16.35
C VAL A 175 5.55 -9.59 15.97
N ALA A 176 5.50 -9.88 14.68
CA ALA A 176 5.69 -11.23 14.14
C ALA A 176 7.01 -11.33 13.39
N PHE A 177 7.84 -12.31 13.75
CA PHE A 177 9.10 -12.59 13.08
C PHE A 177 9.18 -14.06 12.64
N ALA A 178 9.22 -14.29 11.33
CA ALA A 178 9.54 -15.60 10.77
C ALA A 178 10.98 -15.57 10.23
N GLY A 179 11.87 -16.29 10.91
CA GLY A 179 13.30 -16.21 10.61
C GLY A 179 13.72 -17.08 9.41
N ASN A 180 15.02 -17.15 9.21
CA ASN A 180 15.66 -18.04 8.23
C ASN A 180 15.17 -19.50 8.37
N GLY A 181 15.24 -20.25 7.27
CA GLY A 181 14.73 -21.61 7.19
C GLY A 181 13.50 -21.72 6.30
N ASN A 182 12.74 -22.79 6.43
CA ASN A 182 11.60 -23.07 5.56
C ASN A 182 10.32 -23.33 6.34
N ASN A 183 9.19 -22.84 5.82
CA ASN A 183 7.84 -23.07 6.34
C ASN A 183 7.63 -22.60 7.79
N ASN A 184 8.31 -21.54 8.20
CA ASN A 184 8.09 -20.94 9.51
C ASN A 184 6.88 -20.01 9.48
N THR A 185 6.00 -20.12 10.47
CA THR A 185 4.81 -19.27 10.65
C THR A 185 4.89 -18.57 11.99
N ALA A 186 4.92 -17.24 11.98
CA ALA A 186 4.79 -16.40 13.16
C ALA A 186 3.52 -15.55 13.07
N THR A 187 2.63 -15.66 14.05
CA THR A 187 1.39 -14.89 14.13
C THR A 187 1.36 -14.14 15.46
N ALA A 188 1.34 -12.82 15.40
CA ALA A 188 1.26 -11.95 16.57
C ALA A 188 0.01 -11.09 16.51
N SER A 189 -0.73 -10.98 17.61
CA SER A 189 -1.83 -10.02 17.72
C SER A 189 -1.87 -9.29 19.05
N CYS A 190 -2.61 -8.19 19.12
CA CYS A 190 -2.92 -7.46 20.35
C CYS A 190 -1.72 -7.08 21.22
N GLY A 191 -0.65 -6.60 20.58
CA GLY A 191 0.56 -6.14 21.27
C GLY A 191 1.54 -7.25 21.66
N PHE A 192 1.27 -8.50 21.29
CA PHE A 192 2.16 -9.62 21.60
C PHE A 192 3.28 -9.77 20.56
N LYS A 193 4.30 -10.56 20.92
CA LYS A 193 5.42 -10.93 20.04
C LYS A 193 5.41 -12.42 19.73
N ALA A 194 5.47 -12.79 18.46
CA ALA A 194 5.68 -14.16 17.97
C ALA A 194 7.00 -14.27 17.20
N ASP A 195 7.81 -15.27 17.54
CA ASP A 195 9.14 -15.48 16.96
C ASP A 195 9.32 -16.94 16.53
N ALA A 196 9.30 -17.17 15.22
CA ALA A 196 9.48 -18.47 14.58
C ALA A 196 10.82 -18.53 13.81
N SER A 197 11.93 -18.13 14.45
CA SER A 197 13.24 -18.03 13.79
C SER A 197 14.22 -19.19 13.99
N GLY A 198 13.88 -20.15 14.86
CA GLY A 198 14.80 -21.19 15.32
C GLY A 198 15.00 -22.41 14.42
N GLY A 199 14.55 -22.43 13.16
CA GLY A 199 14.67 -23.63 12.31
C GLY A 199 13.72 -23.70 11.13
N ASN A 200 13.14 -24.89 10.91
CA ASN A 200 12.16 -25.15 9.85
C ASN A 200 10.84 -25.64 10.45
N ASN A 201 9.74 -25.36 9.77
CA ASN A 201 8.39 -25.81 10.12
C ASN A 201 7.95 -25.35 11.53
N LEU A 202 8.44 -24.20 11.99
CA LEU A 202 8.04 -23.64 13.26
C LEU A 202 6.69 -22.95 13.13
N VAL A 203 5.82 -23.11 14.13
CA VAL A 203 4.54 -22.40 14.20
C VAL A 203 4.45 -21.74 15.57
N VAL A 204 4.44 -20.42 15.60
CA VAL A 204 4.34 -19.62 16.83
C VAL A 204 3.18 -18.65 16.68
N THR A 205 2.19 -18.77 17.55
CA THR A 205 1.01 -17.89 17.59
C THR A 205 0.93 -17.24 18.97
N GLN A 206 0.87 -15.91 19.00
CA GLN A 206 0.78 -15.12 20.22
C GLN A 206 -0.28 -14.00 20.08
N PRO A 207 -1.18 -13.84 21.04
CA PRO A 207 -1.43 -14.77 22.14
C PRO A 207 -2.02 -16.08 21.58
N GLY A 208 -1.85 -17.19 22.32
CA GLY A 208 -2.49 -18.47 21.98
C GLY A 208 -4.02 -18.51 22.21
N GLY A 209 -4.67 -17.34 22.32
CA GLY A 209 -6.06 -17.17 22.73
C GLY A 209 -6.64 -15.82 22.28
N SER A 210 -7.79 -15.42 22.81
CA SER A 210 -8.40 -14.12 22.50
C SER A 210 -7.62 -12.96 23.12
N CYS A 211 -7.70 -11.80 22.49
CA CYS A 211 -7.16 -10.58 23.03
C CYS A 211 -7.87 -10.17 24.32
N PRO A 212 -7.14 -9.61 25.30
CA PRO A 212 -7.74 -9.04 26.50
C PRO A 212 -8.60 -7.81 26.20
#